data_AF-A0A397HPH9-F1
#
_entry.id   AF-A0A397HPH9-F1
#
_cell.length_a   1.000
_cell.length_b   1.000
_cell.length_c   1.000
_cell.angle_alpha   90.00
_cell.angle_beta   90.00
_cell.angle_gamma   90.00
#
_symmetry.space_group_name_H-M   'P 1'
#
loop_
_entity.id
_entity.type
_entity.pdbx_description
1 polymer ?
#
loop_
_entity_poly.entity_id
_entity_poly.type
_entity_poly.pdbx_seq_one_letter_code
_entity_poly.pdbx_strand_id
1 'polypeptide(L)'
;MTEETSKRHQWSSQEDTRLKFLIEQYGTAWAKISTHLPGRDTQSCKNRHQYLKRRKRRPADWSEEDEALLKQFVKKHSKAFTEVWRAVAKNVPHKTWQQCEKRWNIINSDGNSATK
;
A
#
# COMPACT_ATOMS: atom_id res chain seq x y z
N MET A 1 28.73 25.87 25.87
CA MET A 1 28.57 25.10 24.62
C MET A 1 27.53 24.02 24.84
N THR A 2 26.28 24.25 24.44
CA THR A 2 25.37 23.17 24.01
C THR A 2 24.51 23.77 22.91
N GLU A 3 25.01 23.57 21.70
CA GLU A 3 24.49 24.09 20.45
C GLU A 3 23.20 23.39 19.98
N GLU A 4 22.44 24.19 19.24
CA GLU A 4 21.47 23.83 18.21
C GLU A 4 20.11 23.22 18.60
N THR A 5 19.22 24.15 18.88
CA THR A 5 17.78 24.09 18.62
C THR A 5 17.44 23.60 17.21
N SER A 6 16.73 22.48 17.14
CA SER A 6 15.52 22.28 16.32
C SER A 6 15.59 22.65 14.83
N LYS A 7 16.39 21.91 14.05
CA LYS A 7 15.97 21.48 12.71
C LYS A 7 15.51 20.03 12.84
N ARG A 8 14.28 19.73 12.39
CA ARG A 8 13.69 18.38 12.42
C ARG A 8 14.63 17.41 11.70
N HIS A 9 15.57 16.81 12.44
CA HIS A 9 16.66 16.02 11.87
C HIS A 9 16.04 14.86 11.10
N GLN A 10 16.43 14.66 9.83
CA GLN A 10 15.91 13.56 9.03
C GLN A 10 16.34 12.23 9.68
N TRP A 11 15.48 11.21 9.66
CA TRP A 11 15.83 9.88 10.16
C TRP A 11 16.76 9.18 9.18
N SER A 12 17.94 8.77 9.67
CA SER A 12 18.92 7.98 8.93
C SER A 12 18.58 6.49 8.89
N SER A 13 19.20 5.75 7.97
CA SER A 13 19.06 4.29 7.86
C SER A 13 19.59 3.55 9.10
N GLN A 14 20.64 4.10 9.73
CA GLN A 14 21.21 3.57 10.97
C GLN A 14 20.22 3.73 12.12
N GLU A 15 19.60 4.90 12.26
CA GLU A 15 18.56 5.14 13.26
C GLU A 15 17.32 4.27 13.01
N ASP A 16 16.92 4.06 11.76
CA ASP A 16 15.83 3.15 11.42
C ASP A 16 16.13 1.70 11.82
N THR A 17 17.36 1.25 11.57
CA THR A 17 17.83 -0.08 11.96
C THR A 17 17.82 -0.22 13.48
N ARG A 18 18.32 0.79 14.18
CA ARG A 18 18.33 0.82 15.64
C ARG A 18 16.92 0.86 16.22
N LEU A 19 16.01 1.66 15.66
CA LEU A 19 14.62 1.74 16.06
C LEU A 19 13.91 0.39 15.88
N LYS A 20 14.12 -0.31 14.76
CA LYS A 20 13.56 -1.66 14.53
C LYS A 20 14.05 -2.64 15.58
N PHE A 21 15.35 -2.69 15.82
CA PHE A 21 15.93 -3.55 16.86
C PHE A 21 15.33 -3.26 18.24
N LEU A 22 15.25 -1.99 18.64
CA LEU A 22 14.68 -1.61 19.95
C LEU A 22 13.20 -1.96 20.07
N ILE A 23 12.44 -1.92 18.98
CA ILE A 23 11.03 -2.36 18.95
C ILE A 23 10.92 -3.88 19.09
N GLU A 24 11.84 -4.64 18.50
CA GLU A 24 11.90 -6.10 18.70
C GLU A 24 12.23 -6.46 20.16
N GLN A 25 13.09 -5.69 20.81
CA GLN A 25 13.49 -5.94 22.20
C GLN A 25 12.47 -5.45 23.25
N TYR A 26 11.83 -4.30 23.01
CA TYR A 26 11.01 -3.62 24.02
C TYR A 26 9.54 -3.40 23.60
N GLY A 27 9.13 -3.92 22.44
CA GLY A 27 7.79 -3.69 21.89
C GLY A 27 7.54 -2.21 21.58
N THR A 28 6.37 -1.70 21.96
CA THR A 28 5.99 -0.28 21.75
C THR A 28 6.23 0.58 22.98
N ALA A 29 7.23 0.24 23.81
CA ALA A 29 7.63 1.03 24.97
C ALA A 29 8.40 2.30 24.56
N TRP A 30 7.72 3.24 23.89
CA TRP A 30 8.34 4.39 23.22
C TRP A 30 9.22 5.27 24.13
N ALA A 31 8.82 5.46 25.39
CA ALA A 31 9.59 6.23 26.36
C ALA A 31 10.97 5.59 26.59
N LYS A 32 11.00 4.27 26.77
CA LYS A 32 12.25 3.48 26.89
C LYS A 32 13.04 3.46 25.58
N ILE A 33 12.36 3.42 24.44
CA ILE A 33 13.04 3.43 23.14
C ILE A 33 13.74 4.77 22.91
N SER A 34 13.11 5.91 23.23
CA SER A 34 13.72 7.23 23.06
C SER A 34 14.99 7.43 23.90
N THR A 35 15.12 6.79 25.07
CA THR A 35 16.37 6.90 25.86
C THR A 35 17.57 6.25 25.18
N HIS A 36 17.34 5.38 24.19
CA HIS A 36 18.39 4.71 23.40
C HIS A 36 18.65 5.38 22.04
N LEU A 37 17.95 6.47 21.72
CA LEU A 37 18.06 7.20 20.46
C LEU A 37 18.26 8.70 20.76
N PRO A 38 19.51 9.15 21.00
CA PRO A 38 19.79 10.54 21.32
C PRO A 38 19.28 11.47 20.21
N GLY A 39 18.62 12.56 20.59
CA GLY A 39 17.98 13.50 19.64
C GLY A 39 16.63 13.03 19.09
N ARG A 40 16.10 11.87 19.52
CA ARG A 40 14.76 11.39 19.16
C ARG A 40 13.87 11.29 20.41
N ASP A 41 12.83 12.10 20.44
CA ASP A 41 11.82 11.99 21.49
C ASP A 41 10.86 10.80 21.25
N THR A 42 10.08 10.49 22.28
CA THR A 42 9.08 9.43 22.28
C THR A 42 8.12 9.53 21.08
N GLN A 43 7.69 10.75 20.74
CA GLN A 43 6.73 10.99 19.66
C GLN A 43 7.36 10.76 18.28
N SER A 44 8.61 11.17 18.10
CA SER A 44 9.40 10.96 16.89
C SER A 44 9.61 9.48 16.60
N CYS A 45 9.95 8.68 17.63
CA CYS A 45 10.09 7.22 17.51
C CYS A 45 8.77 6.56 17.07
N LYS A 46 7.65 6.92 17.71
CA LYS A 46 6.31 6.40 17.35
C LYS A 46 5.93 6.78 15.91
N ASN A 47 6.11 8.05 15.55
CA ASN A 47 5.81 8.56 14.20
C ASN A 47 6.67 7.87 13.15
N ARG A 48 7.96 7.68 13.41
CA ARG A 48 8.86 7.00 12.49
C ARG A 48 8.47 5.54 12.29
N HIS A 49 8.13 4.83 13.36
CA HIS A 49 7.66 3.45 13.25
C HIS A 49 6.41 3.34 12.38
N GLN A 50 5.43 4.24 12.56
CA GLN A 50 4.23 4.28 11.72
C GLN A 50 4.57 4.58 10.25
N TYR A 51 5.47 5.54 10.00
CA TYR A 51 5.96 5.84 8.66
C TYR A 51 6.62 4.63 7.99
N LEU A 52 7.49 3.92 8.69
CA LEU A 52 8.15 2.70 8.19
C LEU A 52 7.14 1.59 7.91
N LYS A 53 6.14 1.39 8.78
CA LYS A 53 5.04 0.44 8.53
C LYS A 53 4.22 0.80 7.30
N ARG A 54 3.92 2.08 7.09
CA ARG A 54 3.21 2.56 5.89
C ARG A 54 4.05 2.40 4.63
N ARG A 55 5.35 2.67 4.67
CA ARG A 55 6.26 2.41 3.55
C ARG A 55 6.33 0.94 3.18
N LYS A 56 6.42 0.04 4.17
CA LYS A 56 6.36 -1.42 3.94
C LYS A 56 5.01 -1.89 3.36
N ARG A 57 3.93 -1.12 3.57
CA ARG A 57 2.59 -1.39 3.05
C ARG A 57 2.31 -0.76 1.70
N ARG A 58 3.23 0.06 1.14
CA ARG A 58 3.10 0.41 -0.28
C ARG A 58 3.17 -0.90 -1.05
N PRO A 59 2.22 -1.16 -1.97
CA PRO A 59 2.35 -2.30 -2.87
C PRO A 59 3.76 -2.29 -3.44
N ALA A 60 4.42 -3.45 -3.45
CA ALA A 60 5.62 -3.60 -4.25
C ALA A 60 5.27 -3.20 -5.69
N ASP A 61 6.24 -2.63 -6.41
CA ASP A 61 6.08 -2.47 -7.85
C ASP A 61 5.75 -3.86 -8.43
N TRP A 62 4.82 -3.92 -9.38
CA TRP A 62 4.37 -5.18 -9.97
C TRP A 62 5.57 -5.90 -10.58
N SER A 63 5.91 -7.07 -10.05
CA SER A 63 6.91 -7.94 -10.66
C SER A 63 6.33 -8.67 -11.87
N GLU A 64 7.21 -9.17 -12.74
CA GLU A 64 6.79 -10.05 -13.85
C GLU A 64 6.08 -11.30 -13.31
N GLU A 65 6.52 -11.83 -12.16
CA GLU A 65 5.86 -12.95 -11.49
C GLU A 65 4.45 -12.58 -10.99
N ASP A 66 4.27 -11.41 -10.37
CA ASP A 66 2.96 -10.94 -9.91
C ASP A 66 1.99 -10.74 -11.08
N GLU A 67 2.47 -10.20 -12.20
CA GLU A 67 1.67 -10.08 -13.41
C GLU A 67 1.30 -11.45 -14.00
N ALA A 68 2.23 -12.39 -14.01
CA ALA A 68 2.00 -13.74 -14.52
C ALA A 68 0.94 -14.46 -13.67
N LEU A 69 1.04 -14.36 -12.34
CA LEU A 69 0.04 -14.88 -11.41
C LEU A 69 -1.31 -14.21 -11.63
N LEU A 70 -1.35 -12.88 -11.76
CA LEU A 70 -2.59 -12.15 -12.03
C LEU A 70 -3.27 -12.65 -13.31
N LYS A 71 -2.52 -12.75 -14.41
CA LYS A 71 -3.03 -13.27 -15.70
C LYS A 71 -3.55 -14.71 -15.56
N GLN A 72 -2.82 -15.56 -14.84
CA GLN A 72 -3.22 -16.95 -14.59
C GLN A 72 -4.54 -17.04 -13.82
N PHE A 73 -4.69 -16.27 -12.73
CA PHE A 73 -5.89 -16.31 -11.90
C PHE A 73 -7.09 -15.65 -12.57
N VAL A 74 -6.92 -14.57 -13.32
CA VAL A 74 -7.99 -13.99 -14.16
C VAL A 74 -8.52 -15.04 -15.14
N LYS A 75 -7.63 -15.77 -15.83
CA LYS A 75 -8.01 -16.84 -16.74
C LYS A 75 -8.75 -17.98 -16.01
N LYS A 76 -8.24 -18.41 -14.86
CA LYS A 76 -8.83 -19.48 -14.03
C LYS A 76 -10.23 -19.12 -13.54
N HIS A 77 -10.45 -17.87 -13.15
CA HIS A 77 -11.71 -17.38 -12.60
C HIS A 77 -12.62 -16.68 -13.63
N SER A 78 -12.25 -16.73 -14.91
CA SER A 78 -13.02 -16.15 -16.02
C SER A 78 -14.49 -16.60 -16.04
N LYS A 79 -14.79 -17.86 -15.70
CA LYS A 79 -16.17 -18.37 -15.59
C LYS A 79 -16.98 -17.65 -14.51
N ALA A 80 -16.37 -17.32 -13.37
CA ALA A 80 -17.04 -16.55 -12.31
C ALA A 80 -17.36 -15.13 -12.80
N PHE A 81 -16.47 -14.53 -13.60
CA PHE A 81 -16.72 -13.23 -14.24
C PHE A 81 -17.86 -13.31 -15.27
N THR A 82 -17.92 -14.38 -16.06
CA THR A 82 -19.06 -14.63 -16.97
C THR A 82 -20.39 -14.72 -16.21
N GLU A 83 -20.44 -15.43 -15.07
CA GLU A 83 -21.65 -15.51 -14.25
C GLU A 83 -22.06 -14.15 -13.67
N VAL A 84 -21.10 -13.33 -13.25
CA VAL A 84 -21.36 -11.95 -12.81
C VAL A 84 -22.01 -11.14 -13.93
N TRP A 85 -21.45 -11.14 -15.14
CA TRP A 85 -22.02 -10.37 -16.25
C TRP A 85 -23.36 -10.92 -16.74
N ARG A 86 -23.58 -12.24 -16.64
CA ARG A 86 -24.89 -12.86 -16.88
C ARG A 86 -25.92 -12.35 -15.88
N ALA A 87 -25.58 -12.24 -14.61
CA ALA A 87 -26.46 -11.67 -13.59
C ALA A 87 -26.74 -10.17 -13.84
N VAL A 88 -25.73 -9.40 -14.22
CA VAL A 88 -25.89 -7.98 -14.59
C VAL A 88 -26.83 -7.82 -15.79
N ALA A 89 -26.62 -8.59 -16.87
CA ALA A 89 -27.41 -8.49 -18.09
C ALA A 89 -28.92 -8.77 -17.87
N LYS A 90 -29.29 -9.58 -16.87
CA LYS A 90 -30.71 -9.77 -16.49
C LYS A 90 -31.41 -8.46 -16.10
N ASN A 91 -30.65 -7.46 -15.68
CA ASN A 91 -31.15 -6.15 -15.23
C ASN A 91 -30.90 -5.03 -16.25
N VAL A 92 -30.37 -5.34 -17.45
CA VAL A 92 -30.11 -4.35 -18.50
C VAL A 92 -30.89 -4.72 -19.75
N PRO A 93 -32.07 -4.10 -19.97
CA PRO A 93 -32.92 -4.42 -21.11
C PRO A 93 -32.18 -4.33 -22.46
N HIS A 94 -32.43 -5.30 -23.33
CA HIS A 94 -31.89 -5.36 -24.68
C HIS A 94 -30.34 -5.36 -24.75
N LYS A 95 -29.66 -5.83 -23.72
CA LYS A 95 -28.20 -6.00 -23.73
C LYS A 95 -27.80 -7.40 -23.29
N THR A 96 -26.81 -7.97 -23.98
CA THR A 96 -26.18 -9.22 -23.60
C THR A 96 -25.11 -8.97 -22.54
N TRP A 97 -24.69 -10.04 -21.83
CA TRP A 97 -23.61 -9.97 -20.85
C TRP A 97 -22.28 -9.50 -21.46
N GLN A 98 -21.97 -9.91 -22.70
CA GLN A 98 -20.78 -9.47 -23.43
C GLN A 98 -20.83 -7.97 -23.75
N GLN A 99 -22.00 -7.43 -24.09
CA GLN A 99 -22.19 -6.01 -24.33
C GLN A 99 -22.02 -5.19 -23.03
N CYS A 100 -22.52 -5.70 -21.91
CA CYS A 100 -22.35 -5.08 -20.59
C CYS A 100 -20.88 -5.07 -20.16
N GLU A 101 -20.19 -6.21 -20.25
CA GLU A 101 -18.75 -6.35 -19.96
C GLU A 101 -17.90 -5.42 -20.82
N LYS A 102 -18.13 -5.42 -22.14
CA LYS A 102 -17.40 -4.54 -23.06
C LYS A 102 -17.59 -3.06 -22.71
N ARG A 103 -18.83 -2.65 -22.39
CA ARG A 103 -19.11 -1.26 -22.01
C ARG A 103 -18.45 -0.89 -20.69
N TRP A 104 -18.44 -1.80 -19.71
CA TRP A 104 -17.75 -1.60 -18.44
C TRP A 104 -16.24 -1.44 -18.60
N ASN A 105 -15.61 -2.24 -19.47
CA ASN A 105 -14.18 -2.12 -19.75
C ASN A 105 -13.84 -0.77 -20.38
N ILE A 106 -14.70 -0.23 -21.26
CA ILE A 106 -14.53 1.12 -21.83
C ILE A 106 -14.63 2.20 -20.73
N ILE A 107 -15.65 2.13 -19.88
CA ILE A 107 -15.85 3.08 -18.78
C ILE A 107 -14.62 3.13 -17.85
N ASN A 108 -14.02 1.97 -17.56
CA ASN A 108 -12.86 1.88 -16.68
C ASN A 108 -11.52 2.13 -17.39
N SER A 109 -11.43 1.99 -18.72
CA SER A 109 -10.26 2.41 -19.48
C SER A 109 -10.17 3.93 -19.63
N ASP A 110 -11.33 4.60 -19.76
CA ASP A 110 -11.40 6.06 -19.95
C ASP A 110 -11.09 6.84 -18.66
N GLY A 111 -11.25 6.20 -17.49
CA GLY A 111 -10.84 6.75 -16.19
C GLY A 111 -9.33 6.90 -15.98
N ASN A 112 -8.50 6.35 -16.89
CA ASN A 112 -7.03 6.47 -16.84
C ASN A 112 -6.47 7.52 -17.83
N SER A 113 -7.34 8.28 -18.52
CA SER A 113 -6.96 9.36 -19.43
C SER A 113 -7.36 10.76 -18.92
N ALA A 114 -7.94 10.87 -17.73
CA ALA A 114 -8.31 12.14 -17.11
C ALA A 114 -7.32 12.59 -16.00
N THR A 115 -6.03 12.61 -16.31
CA THR A 115 -5.04 13.51 -15.66
C THR A 115 -3.89 13.76 -16.64
N LYS A 116 -4.03 14.79 -17.46
CA LYS A 116 -2.92 15.57 -18.00
C LYS A 116 -3.31 17.04 -17.96
#